data_AF-A0A2V6F6T9-F1
#
_entry.id   AF-A0A2V6F6T9-F1
#
_cell.length_a   1.000
_cell.length_b   1.000
_cell.length_c   1.000
_cell.angle_alpha   90.00
_cell.angle_beta   90.00
_cell.angle_gamma   90.00
#
_symmetry.space_group_name_H-M   'P 1'
#
loop_
_entity.id
_entity.type
_entity.pdbx_description
1 polymer ?
#
loop_
_entity_poly.entity_id
_entity_poly.type
_entity_poly.pdbx_seq_one_letter_code
_entity_poly.pdbx_strand_id
1 'polypeptide(L)'
;DLRILKNRNFAIGNVLMLLIGALLYATIAILPLFMQNLLHYTALAAGMAMTPFGIGAFMATIIVGRIAGHISNRVLIIISCLLFGYSSFALGNINLQVAPANLLWPIIISGVGASSMYVPVATSAMGTLSQEQMGNAAGIFNLMRNIGGSIGIAAITTLVTRQAQASQANLVWHMSKFNFNFQQQLAHIQTALASTTGNWAAAKKSLAVLYNILQQQSSLLSYVYGFRFCVLVCLVCAALAFLFKKINKPTGPVAAH
;
A
#
# COMPACT_ATOMS: atom_id res chain seq x y z
N ASP A 1 23.29 -12.94 -19.25
CA ASP A 1 23.54 -11.98 -20.35
C ASP A 1 22.65 -10.74 -20.16
N LEU A 2 23.24 -9.56 -19.97
CA LEU A 2 22.53 -8.29 -19.71
C LEU A 2 21.98 -7.63 -20.99
N ARG A 3 22.30 -8.16 -22.18
CA ARG A 3 21.82 -7.66 -23.48
C ARG A 3 20.29 -7.65 -23.59
N ILE A 4 19.60 -8.48 -22.81
CA ILE A 4 18.14 -8.56 -22.73
C ILE A 4 17.52 -7.20 -22.29
N LEU A 5 18.22 -6.41 -21.47
CA LEU A 5 17.77 -5.07 -21.04
C LEU A 5 17.77 -4.03 -22.18
N LYS A 6 18.43 -4.30 -23.31
CA LYS A 6 18.35 -3.44 -24.50
C LYS A 6 16.98 -3.51 -25.17
N ASN A 7 16.19 -4.56 -24.89
CA ASN A 7 14.81 -4.64 -25.33
C ASN A 7 13.93 -3.68 -24.51
N ARG A 8 13.32 -2.71 -25.20
CA ARG A 8 12.49 -1.67 -24.59
C ARG A 8 11.32 -2.23 -23.76
N ASN A 9 10.64 -3.28 -24.22
CA ASN A 9 9.53 -3.88 -23.47
C ASN A 9 10.03 -4.57 -22.21
N PHE A 10 11.19 -5.25 -22.27
CA PHE A 10 11.79 -5.85 -21.10
C PHE A 10 12.27 -4.80 -20.10
N ALA A 11 12.92 -3.71 -20.55
CA ALA A 11 13.35 -2.63 -19.67
C ALA A 11 12.18 -1.95 -18.94
N ILE A 12 11.13 -1.57 -19.67
CA ILE A 12 9.91 -0.98 -19.09
C ILE A 12 9.24 -1.97 -18.13
N GLY A 13 9.17 -3.24 -18.53
CA GLY A 13 8.63 -4.31 -17.71
C GLY A 13 9.37 -4.49 -16.39
N ASN A 14 10.70 -4.39 -16.38
CA ASN A 14 11.50 -4.47 -15.16
C ASN A 14 11.25 -3.28 -14.22
N VAL A 15 11.15 -2.06 -14.76
CA VAL A 15 10.81 -0.87 -13.97
C VAL A 15 9.40 -1.02 -13.38
N LEU A 16 8.43 -1.45 -14.17
CA LEU A 16 7.08 -1.74 -13.67
C LEU A 16 7.10 -2.83 -12.60
N MET A 17 7.90 -3.87 -12.78
CA MET A 17 8.00 -4.96 -11.80
C MET A 17 8.62 -4.52 -10.48
N LEU A 18 9.60 -3.61 -10.54
CA LEU A 18 10.15 -2.94 -9.37
C LEU A 18 9.07 -2.14 -8.64
N LEU A 19 8.26 -1.34 -9.35
CA LEU A 19 7.18 -0.56 -8.74
C LEU A 19 6.05 -1.42 -8.18
N ILE A 20 5.68 -2.50 -8.88
CA ILE A 20 4.68 -3.47 -8.42
C ILE A 20 5.18 -4.20 -7.17
N GLY A 21 6.46 -4.60 -7.16
CA GLY A 21 7.12 -5.11 -5.96
C GLY A 21 6.97 -4.12 -4.80
N ALA A 22 7.37 -2.86 -5.01
CA ALA A 22 7.27 -1.83 -4.00
C ALA A 22 5.85 -1.68 -3.45
N LEU A 23 4.84 -1.60 -4.32
CA LEU A 23 3.42 -1.52 -3.94
C LEU A 23 2.96 -2.73 -3.13
N LEU A 24 3.19 -3.93 -3.64
CA LEU A 24 2.70 -5.17 -3.04
C LEU A 24 3.26 -5.34 -1.62
N TYR A 25 4.58 -5.25 -1.49
CA TYR A 25 5.25 -5.47 -0.21
C TYR A 25 5.02 -4.32 0.76
N ALA A 26 4.97 -3.06 0.30
CA ALA A 26 4.58 -1.93 1.15
C ALA A 26 3.19 -2.13 1.75
N THR A 27 2.25 -2.67 0.96
CA THR A 27 0.87 -2.89 1.38
C THR A 27 0.75 -4.04 2.38
N ILE A 28 1.44 -5.15 2.13
CA ILE A 28 1.52 -6.28 3.06
C ILE A 28 2.17 -5.87 4.39
N ALA A 29 3.07 -4.89 4.39
CA ALA A 29 3.65 -4.34 5.61
C ALA A 29 2.75 -3.32 6.32
N ILE A 30 2.17 -2.36 5.58
CA ILE A 30 1.46 -1.22 6.17
C ILE A 30 0.11 -1.61 6.77
N LEU A 31 -0.64 -2.54 6.16
CA LEU A 31 -1.98 -2.93 6.64
C LEU A 31 -1.94 -3.59 8.03
N PRO A 32 -1.10 -4.61 8.28
CA PRO A 32 -0.97 -5.18 9.61
C PRO A 32 -0.45 -4.18 10.65
N LEU A 33 0.46 -3.29 10.26
CA LEU A 33 0.95 -2.23 11.14
C LEU A 33 -0.17 -1.26 11.52
N PHE A 34 -1.03 -0.89 10.56
CA PHE A 34 -2.22 -0.07 10.80
C PHE A 34 -3.15 -0.76 11.80
N MET A 35 -3.47 -2.03 11.60
CA MET A 35 -4.35 -2.79 12.50
C MET A 35 -3.77 -2.93 13.91
N GLN A 36 -2.47 -3.19 14.04
CA GLN A 36 -1.82 -3.36 15.33
C GLN A 36 -1.67 -2.03 16.08
N ASN A 37 -1.20 -0.98 15.41
CA ASN A 37 -0.89 0.28 16.07
C ASN A 37 -2.12 1.16 16.34
N LEU A 38 -3.12 1.14 15.44
CA LEU A 38 -4.30 2.00 15.55
C LEU A 38 -5.55 1.29 16.02
N LEU A 39 -5.79 0.06 15.55
CA LEU A 39 -6.97 -0.72 15.94
C LEU A 39 -6.70 -1.62 17.16
N HIS A 40 -5.47 -1.60 17.68
CA HIS A 40 -5.02 -2.39 18.84
C HIS A 40 -5.24 -3.90 18.66
N TYR A 41 -5.17 -4.39 17.42
CA TYR A 41 -5.24 -5.82 17.15
C TYR A 41 -3.96 -6.50 17.63
N THR A 42 -4.09 -7.72 18.16
CA THR A 42 -2.92 -8.58 18.38
C THR A 42 -2.28 -8.95 17.04
N ALA A 43 -1.00 -9.31 17.03
CA ALA A 43 -0.31 -9.73 15.82
C ALA A 43 -1.02 -10.90 15.11
N LEU A 44 -1.57 -11.85 15.88
CA LEU A 44 -2.36 -12.95 15.36
C LEU A 44 -3.66 -12.48 14.71
N ALA A 45 -4.41 -11.59 15.38
CA ALA A 45 -5.66 -11.05 14.85
C ALA A 45 -5.44 -10.22 13.58
N ALA A 46 -4.37 -9.42 13.52
CA ALA A 46 -3.99 -8.68 12.32
C ALA A 46 -3.62 -9.62 11.17
N GLY A 47 -2.89 -10.71 11.45
CA GLY A 47 -2.58 -11.75 10.47
C GLY A 47 -3.85 -12.41 9.92
N MET A 48 -4.80 -12.79 10.79
CA MET A 48 -6.09 -13.34 10.37
C MET A 48 -6.91 -12.33 9.55
N ALA A 49 -6.89 -11.05 9.90
CA ALA A 49 -7.55 -9.98 9.16
C ALA A 49 -6.92 -9.71 7.78
N MET A 50 -5.72 -10.23 7.50
CA MET A 50 -5.11 -10.23 6.16
C MET A 50 -5.55 -11.41 5.29
N THR A 51 -6.24 -12.41 5.82
CA THR A 51 -6.76 -13.53 5.02
C THR A 51 -7.56 -13.10 3.80
N PRO A 52 -8.48 -12.11 3.88
CA PRO A 52 -9.23 -11.63 2.71
C PRO A 52 -8.34 -11.03 1.62
N PHE A 53 -7.19 -10.45 1.97
CA PHE A 53 -6.21 -9.97 1.00
C PHE A 53 -5.66 -11.13 0.17
N GLY A 54 -5.27 -12.22 0.84
CA GLY A 54 -4.78 -13.45 0.21
C GLY A 54 -5.82 -14.10 -0.69
N ILE A 55 -7.08 -14.14 -0.25
CA ILE A 55 -8.22 -14.66 -1.04
C ILE A 55 -8.41 -13.81 -2.31
N GLY A 56 -8.43 -12.48 -2.18
CA GLY A 56 -8.53 -11.57 -3.33
C GLY A 56 -7.38 -11.76 -4.32
N ALA A 57 -6.15 -11.87 -3.82
CA ALA A 57 -4.95 -12.13 -4.62
C ALA A 57 -5.01 -13.46 -5.37
N PHE A 58 -5.44 -14.53 -4.70
CA PHE A 58 -5.58 -15.86 -5.28
C PHE A 58 -6.63 -15.86 -6.41
N MET A 59 -7.83 -15.32 -6.11
CA MET A 59 -8.91 -15.21 -7.10
C MET A 59 -8.49 -14.40 -8.32
N ALA A 60 -7.81 -13.27 -8.11
CA ALA A 60 -7.32 -12.43 -9.19
C ALA A 60 -6.33 -13.15 -10.10
N THR A 61 -5.43 -13.96 -9.54
CA THR A 61 -4.46 -14.73 -10.33
C THR A 61 -5.17 -15.71 -11.28
N ILE A 62 -6.21 -16.41 -10.79
CA ILE A 62 -7.01 -17.34 -11.61
C ILE A 62 -7.79 -16.58 -12.69
N ILE A 63 -8.48 -15.50 -12.31
CA ILE A 63 -9.31 -14.71 -13.23
C ILE A 63 -8.44 -14.13 -14.35
N VAL A 64 -7.32 -13.48 -13.97
CA VAL A 64 -6.41 -12.86 -14.94
C VAL A 64 -5.76 -13.91 -15.84
N GLY A 65 -5.38 -15.07 -15.31
CA GLY A 65 -4.86 -16.17 -16.13
C GLY A 65 -5.80 -16.60 -17.25
N ARG A 66 -7.12 -16.57 -17.03
CA ARG A 66 -8.14 -16.90 -18.05
C ARG A 66 -8.38 -15.77 -19.05
N ILE A 67 -8.42 -14.52 -18.59
CA ILE A 67 -8.75 -13.36 -19.45
C ILE A 67 -7.54 -12.76 -20.18
N ALA A 68 -6.30 -13.03 -19.74
CA ALA A 68 -5.08 -12.52 -20.38
C ALA A 68 -4.94 -12.92 -21.85
N GLY A 69 -5.60 -14.00 -22.27
CA GLY A 69 -5.68 -14.40 -23.68
C GLY A 69 -6.63 -13.53 -24.52
N HIS A 70 -7.63 -12.90 -23.91
CA HIS A 70 -8.74 -12.23 -24.61
C HIS A 70 -8.65 -10.70 -24.55
N ILE A 71 -8.10 -10.14 -23.46
CA ILE A 71 -8.00 -8.71 -23.21
C ILE A 71 -6.56 -8.24 -23.41
N SER A 72 -6.37 -7.03 -23.93
CA SER A 72 -5.02 -6.47 -24.07
C SER A 72 -4.34 -6.29 -22.70
N ASN A 73 -3.07 -6.70 -22.59
CA ASN A 73 -2.29 -6.58 -21.35
C ASN A 73 -2.29 -5.15 -20.78
N ARG A 74 -2.24 -4.13 -21.65
CA ARG A 74 -2.28 -2.73 -21.23
C ARG A 74 -3.56 -2.39 -20.47
N VAL A 75 -4.71 -2.83 -20.96
CA VAL A 75 -6.00 -2.60 -20.31
C VAL A 75 -6.06 -3.32 -18.97
N LEU A 76 -5.56 -4.56 -18.89
CA LEU A 76 -5.49 -5.29 -17.63
C LEU A 76 -4.64 -4.57 -16.59
N ILE A 77 -3.47 -4.04 -16.96
CA ILE A 77 -2.61 -3.29 -16.03
C ILE A 77 -3.33 -2.04 -15.51
N ILE A 78 -4.02 -1.30 -16.38
CA ILE A 78 -4.76 -0.09 -15.98
C ILE A 78 -5.91 -0.45 -15.04
N ILE A 79 -6.68 -1.49 -15.33
CA ILE A 79 -7.76 -1.96 -14.45
C ILE A 79 -7.21 -2.34 -13.07
N SER A 80 -6.09 -3.07 -13.04
CA SER A 80 -5.44 -3.43 -11.79
C SER A 80 -4.94 -2.21 -11.01
N CYS A 81 -4.33 -1.22 -11.68
CA CYS A 81 -3.97 0.08 -11.08
C CYS A 81 -5.18 0.77 -10.47
N LEU A 82 -6.32 0.80 -11.17
CA LEU A 82 -7.53 1.48 -10.73
C LEU A 82 -8.15 0.78 -9.52
N LEU A 83 -8.25 -0.55 -9.55
CA LEU A 83 -8.75 -1.33 -8.42
C LEU A 83 -7.88 -1.12 -7.17
N PHE A 84 -6.55 -1.22 -7.34
CA PHE A 84 -5.62 -1.05 -6.24
C PHE A 84 -5.60 0.39 -5.71
N GLY A 85 -5.61 1.37 -6.61
CA GLY A 85 -5.64 2.79 -6.28
C GLY A 85 -6.94 3.18 -5.56
N TYR A 86 -8.09 2.68 -6.03
CA TYR A 86 -9.37 2.87 -5.37
C TYR A 86 -9.36 2.30 -3.95
N SER A 87 -8.85 1.08 -3.78
CA SER A 87 -8.76 0.47 -2.45
C SER A 87 -7.82 1.21 -1.51
N SER A 88 -6.65 1.62 -2.02
CA SER A 88 -5.69 2.43 -1.24
C SER A 88 -6.32 3.77 -0.85
N PHE A 89 -7.06 4.40 -1.74
CA PHE A 89 -7.82 5.62 -1.43
C PHE A 89 -8.91 5.37 -0.37
N ALA A 90 -9.66 4.27 -0.49
CA ALA A 90 -10.68 3.90 0.49
C ALA A 90 -10.06 3.69 1.89
N LEU A 91 -8.96 2.93 1.98
CA LEU A 91 -8.20 2.74 3.22
C LEU A 91 -7.65 4.06 3.78
N GLY A 92 -7.25 5.00 2.92
CA GLY A 92 -6.81 6.34 3.30
C GLY A 92 -7.91 7.30 3.79
N ASN A 93 -9.19 6.91 3.70
CA ASN A 93 -10.32 7.71 4.22
C ASN A 93 -10.99 7.06 5.45
N ILE A 94 -10.44 5.96 5.96
CA ILE A 94 -10.99 5.25 7.12
C ILE A 94 -10.71 6.03 8.41
N ASN A 95 -11.70 6.08 9.29
CA ASN A 95 -11.59 6.66 10.63
C ASN A 95 -11.35 5.57 11.70
N LEU A 96 -10.98 5.99 12.92
CA LEU A 96 -10.70 5.09 14.05
C LEU A 96 -11.94 4.37 14.62
N GLN A 97 -13.15 4.75 14.22
CA GLN A 97 -14.41 4.17 14.66
C GLN A 97 -14.98 3.15 13.65
N VAL A 98 -14.23 2.83 12.59
CA VAL A 98 -14.72 1.97 11.52
C VAL A 98 -14.91 0.54 12.01
N ALA A 99 -16.09 -0.01 11.71
CA ALA A 99 -16.38 -1.42 11.96
C ALA A 99 -15.46 -2.33 11.13
N PRO A 100 -14.98 -3.46 11.68
CA PRO A 100 -14.09 -4.39 10.95
C PRO A 100 -14.64 -4.86 9.60
N ALA A 101 -15.97 -4.96 9.46
CA ALA A 101 -16.64 -5.33 8.22
C ALA A 101 -16.38 -4.35 7.06
N ASN A 102 -16.20 -3.06 7.37
CA ASN A 102 -15.94 -2.03 6.36
C ASN A 102 -14.49 -2.09 5.84
N LEU A 103 -13.58 -2.76 6.56
CA LEU A 103 -12.22 -3.02 6.11
C LEU A 103 -12.12 -4.21 5.15
N LEU A 104 -13.08 -5.15 5.20
CA LEU A 104 -13.04 -6.37 4.39
C LEU A 104 -12.96 -6.07 2.89
N TRP A 105 -13.86 -5.23 2.38
CA TRP A 105 -13.93 -4.93 0.94
C TRP A 105 -12.68 -4.25 0.39
N PRO A 106 -12.16 -3.17 1.00
CA PRO A 106 -10.88 -2.60 0.58
C PRO A 106 -9.75 -3.64 0.62
N ILE A 107 -9.64 -4.44 1.68
CA ILE A 107 -8.56 -5.43 1.79
C ILE A 107 -8.62 -6.46 0.65
N ILE A 108 -9.81 -6.97 0.32
CA ILE A 108 -10.01 -7.90 -0.80
C ILE A 108 -9.65 -7.22 -2.13
N ILE A 109 -10.16 -6.01 -2.38
CA ILE A 109 -9.91 -5.28 -3.63
C ILE A 109 -8.42 -4.94 -3.78
N SER A 110 -7.72 -4.61 -2.69
CA SER A 110 -6.26 -4.44 -2.68
C SER A 110 -5.55 -5.72 -3.09
N GLY A 111 -5.95 -6.88 -2.56
CA GLY A 111 -5.39 -8.17 -2.94
C GLY A 111 -5.60 -8.46 -4.43
N VAL A 112 -6.82 -8.18 -4.92
CA VAL A 112 -7.17 -8.35 -6.34
C VAL A 112 -6.32 -7.44 -7.23
N GLY A 113 -6.27 -6.15 -6.93
CA GLY A 113 -5.52 -5.15 -7.70
C GLY A 113 -4.02 -5.45 -7.73
N ALA A 114 -3.41 -5.80 -6.59
CA ALA A 114 -1.97 -6.02 -6.51
C ALA A 114 -1.52 -7.25 -7.30
N SER A 115 -2.24 -8.37 -7.18
CA SER A 115 -1.86 -9.63 -7.83
C SER A 115 -2.22 -9.64 -9.32
N SER A 116 -3.32 -9.00 -9.71
CA SER A 116 -3.74 -8.95 -11.12
C SER A 116 -2.77 -8.19 -12.02
N MET A 117 -1.95 -7.26 -11.50
CA MET A 117 -0.92 -6.55 -12.27
C MET A 117 0.20 -7.47 -12.76
N TYR A 118 0.54 -8.51 -12.00
CA TYR A 118 1.76 -9.29 -12.23
C TYR A 118 1.74 -9.98 -13.59
N VAL A 119 0.67 -10.71 -13.90
CA VAL A 119 0.54 -11.52 -15.12
C VAL A 119 0.67 -10.68 -16.39
N PRO A 120 -0.12 -9.60 -16.62
CA PRO A 120 -0.02 -8.84 -17.85
C PRO A 120 1.32 -8.10 -17.99
N VAL A 121 1.95 -7.66 -16.89
CA VAL A 121 3.30 -7.06 -16.94
C VAL A 121 4.35 -8.11 -17.31
N ALA A 122 4.32 -9.29 -16.69
CA ALA A 122 5.23 -10.38 -17.03
C ALA A 122 5.10 -10.79 -18.50
N THR A 123 3.87 -11.01 -18.97
CA THR A 123 3.58 -11.33 -20.37
C THR A 123 4.03 -10.22 -21.31
N SER A 124 3.84 -8.95 -20.95
CA SER A 124 4.28 -7.82 -21.78
C SER A 124 5.80 -7.61 -21.80
N ALA A 125 6.48 -7.91 -20.70
CA ALA A 125 7.93 -7.77 -20.57
C ALA A 125 8.68 -8.90 -21.29
N MET A 126 8.20 -10.14 -21.12
CA MET A 126 8.89 -11.34 -21.62
C MET A 126 8.41 -11.80 -22.99
N GLY A 127 7.21 -11.39 -23.43
CA GLY A 127 6.62 -11.85 -24.69
C GLY A 127 7.37 -11.44 -25.97
N THR A 128 8.41 -10.62 -25.87
CA THR A 128 9.28 -10.22 -27.00
C THR A 128 10.67 -10.85 -26.95
N LEU A 129 10.93 -11.75 -25.99
CA LEU A 129 12.22 -12.41 -25.81
C LEU A 129 12.20 -13.80 -26.44
N SER A 130 13.39 -14.29 -26.83
CA SER A 130 13.53 -15.68 -27.30
C SER A 130 13.47 -16.67 -26.13
N GLN A 131 13.14 -17.93 -26.42
CA GLN A 131 13.02 -18.99 -25.41
C GLN A 131 14.30 -19.15 -24.57
N GLU A 132 15.47 -19.06 -25.22
CA GLU A 132 16.79 -19.14 -24.57
C GLU A 132 17.05 -18.02 -23.56
N GLN A 133 16.42 -16.86 -23.75
CA GLN A 133 16.57 -15.69 -22.87
C GLN A 133 15.62 -15.72 -21.68
N MET A 134 14.55 -16.54 -21.72
CA MET A 134 13.50 -16.52 -20.70
C MET A 134 14.00 -16.86 -19.29
N GLY A 135 14.93 -17.81 -19.15
CA GLY A 135 15.49 -18.18 -17.85
C GLY A 135 16.19 -17.00 -17.17
N ASN A 136 17.10 -16.34 -17.89
CA ASN A 136 17.78 -15.13 -17.40
C ASN A 136 16.79 -13.98 -17.17
N ALA A 137 15.82 -13.80 -18.06
CA ALA A 137 14.82 -12.75 -17.97
C ALA A 137 13.94 -12.90 -16.71
N ALA A 138 13.46 -14.12 -16.43
CA ALA A 138 12.68 -14.42 -15.24
C ALA A 138 13.48 -14.20 -13.94
N GLY A 139 14.76 -14.55 -13.95
CA GLY A 139 15.67 -14.27 -12.83
C GLY A 139 15.79 -12.76 -12.55
N ILE A 140 16.07 -11.95 -13.57
CA ILE A 140 16.14 -10.48 -13.42
C ILE A 140 14.79 -9.91 -12.99
N PHE A 141 13.69 -10.39 -13.56
CA PHE A 141 12.34 -9.91 -13.26
C PHE A 141 11.95 -10.15 -11.79
N ASN A 142 12.27 -11.33 -11.25
CA ASN A 142 12.09 -11.63 -9.83
C ASN A 142 13.05 -10.85 -8.93
N LEU A 143 14.29 -10.62 -9.38
CA LEU A 143 15.23 -9.75 -8.65
C LEU A 143 14.68 -8.33 -8.54
N MET A 144 14.18 -7.75 -9.64
CA MET A 144 13.57 -6.42 -9.64
C MET A 144 12.34 -6.36 -8.72
N ARG A 145 11.50 -7.41 -8.71
CA ARG A 145 10.38 -7.53 -7.77
C ARG A 145 10.84 -7.44 -6.32
N ASN A 146 11.85 -8.22 -5.95
CA ASN A 146 12.33 -8.29 -4.57
C ASN A 146 13.01 -7.01 -4.14
N ILE A 147 13.86 -6.42 -5.01
CA ILE A 147 14.47 -5.11 -4.78
C ILE A 147 13.39 -4.04 -4.59
N GLY A 148 12.42 -4.00 -5.50
CA GLY A 148 11.26 -3.13 -5.40
C GLY A 148 10.53 -3.31 -4.08
N GLY A 149 10.30 -4.56 -3.67
CA GLY A 149 9.66 -4.90 -2.41
C GLY A 149 10.40 -4.37 -1.19
N SER A 150 11.71 -4.57 -1.12
CA SER A 150 12.55 -4.03 -0.03
C SER A 150 12.52 -2.50 0.00
N ILE A 151 12.61 -1.83 -1.16
CA ILE A 151 12.50 -0.37 -1.27
C ILE A 151 11.12 0.09 -0.81
N GLY A 152 10.04 -0.59 -1.21
CA GLY A 152 8.67 -0.27 -0.84
C GLY A 152 8.45 -0.37 0.67
N ILE A 153 8.87 -1.46 1.30
CA ILE A 153 8.79 -1.63 2.76
C ILE A 153 9.59 -0.54 3.47
N ALA A 154 10.83 -0.28 3.05
CA ALA A 154 11.67 0.74 3.67
C ALA A 154 11.08 2.14 3.52
N ALA A 155 10.60 2.49 2.33
CA ALA A 155 9.98 3.79 2.05
C ALA A 155 8.71 3.99 2.87
N ILE A 156 7.79 3.01 2.88
CA ILE A 156 6.52 3.16 3.61
C ILE A 156 6.74 3.22 5.12
N THR A 157 7.64 2.40 5.65
CA THR A 157 7.98 2.39 7.08
C THR A 157 8.61 3.72 7.46
N THR A 158 9.56 4.22 6.66
CA THR A 158 10.22 5.50 6.89
C THR A 158 9.22 6.66 6.82
N LEU A 159 8.32 6.66 5.84
CA LEU A 159 7.27 7.68 5.71
C LEU A 159 6.36 7.68 6.94
N VAL A 160 5.88 6.50 7.36
CA VAL A 160 5.01 6.39 8.54
C VAL A 160 5.73 6.87 9.80
N THR A 161 6.98 6.46 10.02
CA THR A 161 7.76 6.86 11.20
C THR A 161 8.10 8.35 11.19
N ARG A 162 8.59 8.89 10.08
CA ARG A 162 8.94 10.31 9.97
C ARG A 162 7.72 11.21 10.07
N GLN A 163 6.59 10.82 9.47
CA GLN A 163 5.36 11.59 9.57
C GLN A 163 4.80 11.58 10.99
N ALA A 164 4.91 10.46 11.71
CA ALA A 164 4.53 10.40 13.12
C ALA A 164 5.36 11.37 13.96
N GLN A 165 6.69 11.38 13.76
CA GLN A 165 7.61 12.31 14.43
C GLN A 165 7.36 13.78 14.07
N ALA A 166 7.14 14.08 12.78
CA ALA A 166 6.89 15.44 12.31
C ALA A 166 5.55 16.00 12.81
N SER A 167 4.52 15.15 12.83
CA SER A 167 3.20 15.50 13.37
C SER A 167 3.30 15.76 14.87
N GLN A 168 4.01 14.90 15.62
CA GLN A 168 4.28 15.10 17.04
C GLN A 168 5.03 16.41 17.31
N ALA A 169 6.08 16.73 16.53
CA ALA A 169 6.83 17.98 16.67
C ALA A 169 5.96 19.21 16.39
N ASN A 170 5.19 19.22 15.29
CA ASN A 170 4.29 20.33 14.97
C ASN A 170 3.19 20.51 16.02
N LEU A 171 2.66 19.42 16.57
CA LEU A 171 1.62 19.49 17.58
C LEU A 171 2.16 19.93 18.95
N VAL A 172 3.39 19.56 19.33
CA VAL A 172 4.07 20.10 20.53
C VAL A 172 4.26 21.62 20.42
N TRP A 173 4.58 22.13 19.23
CA TRP A 173 4.64 23.58 18.98
C TRP A 173 3.29 24.28 19.23
N HIS A 174 2.16 23.61 18.92
CA HIS A 174 0.81 24.14 19.17
C HIS A 174 0.30 23.89 20.60
N MET A 175 0.86 22.90 21.32
CA MET A 175 0.69 22.67 22.77
C MET A 175 1.53 23.62 23.64
N SER A 176 2.01 24.71 23.05
CA SER A 176 2.60 25.79 23.83
C SER A 176 1.57 26.31 24.83
N LYS A 177 1.98 26.53 26.09
CA LYS A 177 1.14 27.10 27.16
C LYS A 177 0.49 28.45 26.77
N PHE A 178 0.90 29.04 25.66
CA PHE A 178 0.42 30.31 25.12
C PHE A 178 -0.74 30.19 24.11
N ASN A 179 -1.15 28.97 23.72
CA ASN A 179 -2.25 28.79 22.77
C ASN A 179 -3.61 28.71 23.49
N PHE A 180 -4.49 29.68 23.25
CA PHE A 180 -5.77 29.84 23.96
C PHE A 180 -6.69 28.61 23.84
N ASN A 181 -6.76 28.01 22.65
CA ASN A 181 -7.54 26.79 22.42
C ASN A 181 -7.04 25.60 23.24
N PHE A 182 -5.72 25.45 23.37
CA PHE A 182 -5.11 24.38 24.16
C PHE A 182 -5.40 24.55 25.65
N GLN A 183 -5.34 25.78 26.18
CA GLN A 183 -5.70 26.07 27.56
C GLN A 183 -7.17 25.78 27.88
N GLN A 184 -8.10 26.17 26.99
CA GLN A 184 -9.52 25.86 27.16
C GLN A 184 -9.77 24.35 27.18
N GLN A 185 -9.19 23.62 26.24
CA GLN A 185 -9.41 22.17 26.12
C GLN A 185 -8.77 21.40 27.30
N LEU A 186 -7.60 21.84 27.77
CA LEU A 186 -6.97 21.31 28.98
C LEU A 186 -7.83 21.59 30.22
N ALA A 187 -8.38 22.79 30.37
CA ALA A 187 -9.25 23.16 31.48
C ALA A 187 -10.55 22.32 31.50
N HIS A 188 -11.14 22.04 30.35
CA HIS A 188 -12.32 21.16 30.24
C HIS A 188 -12.01 19.72 30.67
N ILE A 189 -10.88 19.15 30.23
CA ILE A 189 -10.49 17.79 30.62
C ILE A 189 -10.10 17.75 32.10
N GLN A 190 -9.40 18.78 32.59
CA GLN A 190 -8.97 18.86 33.97
C GLN A 190 -10.15 18.99 34.93
N THR A 191 -11.17 19.79 34.60
CA THR A 191 -12.39 19.90 35.41
C THR A 191 -13.19 18.60 35.41
N ALA A 192 -13.27 17.89 34.28
CA ALA A 192 -13.89 16.56 34.22
C ALA A 192 -13.16 15.52 35.09
N LEU A 193 -11.82 15.50 35.08
CA LEU A 193 -11.00 14.55 35.85
C LEU A 193 -10.76 14.93 37.31
N ALA A 194 -10.94 16.22 37.66
CA ALA A 194 -10.77 16.73 39.02
C ALA A 194 -11.75 16.09 40.00
N SER A 195 -12.97 15.80 39.54
CA SER A 195 -14.02 15.14 40.33
C SER A 195 -13.65 13.74 40.82
N THR A 196 -12.73 13.05 40.13
CA THR A 196 -12.44 11.63 40.35
C THR A 196 -11.03 11.36 40.88
N THR A 197 -10.08 12.28 40.66
CA THR A 197 -8.65 12.03 40.93
C THR A 197 -7.96 13.08 41.80
N GLY A 198 -8.65 14.19 42.13
CA GLY A 198 -8.06 15.35 42.82
C GLY A 198 -7.27 16.28 41.88
N ASN A 199 -7.25 17.59 42.19
CA ASN A 199 -6.80 18.65 41.29
C ASN A 199 -5.36 18.49 40.74
N TRP A 200 -4.42 18.03 41.56
CA TRP A 200 -3.01 17.89 41.17
C TRP A 200 -2.77 16.67 40.26
N ALA A 201 -3.45 15.55 40.52
CA ALA A 201 -3.38 14.37 39.67
C ALA A 201 -4.18 14.55 38.37
N ALA A 202 -5.28 15.32 38.39
CA ALA A 202 -6.09 15.65 37.23
C ALA A 202 -5.34 16.50 36.20
N ALA A 203 -4.49 17.44 36.64
CA ALA A 203 -3.63 18.23 35.74
C ALA A 203 -2.63 17.35 34.98
N LYS A 204 -1.98 16.40 35.66
CA LYS A 204 -1.00 15.49 35.03
C LYS A 204 -1.69 14.46 34.13
N LYS A 205 -2.84 13.92 34.54
CA LYS A 205 -3.63 12.97 33.74
C LYS A 205 -4.25 13.61 32.50
N SER A 206 -4.79 14.82 32.59
CA SER A 206 -5.40 15.52 31.43
C SER A 206 -4.39 15.78 30.32
N LEU A 207 -3.15 16.15 30.68
CA LEU A 207 -2.05 16.33 29.73
C LEU A 207 -1.67 14.99 29.06
N ALA A 208 -1.66 13.89 29.81
CA ALA A 208 -1.44 12.55 29.26
C ALA A 208 -2.57 12.10 28.31
N VAL A 209 -3.83 12.44 28.61
CA VAL A 209 -4.98 12.16 27.72
C VAL A 209 -4.86 12.93 26.41
N LEU A 210 -4.57 14.23 26.46
CA LEU A 210 -4.34 15.06 25.28
C LEU A 210 -3.18 14.53 24.43
N TYR A 211 -2.08 14.13 25.08
CA TYR A 211 -0.94 13.53 24.38
C TYR A 211 -1.30 12.21 23.67
N ASN A 212 -2.12 11.36 24.29
CA ASN A 212 -2.58 10.12 23.66
C ASN A 212 -3.47 10.37 22.44
N ILE A 213 -4.42 11.32 22.52
CA ILE A 213 -5.28 11.69 21.39
C ILE A 213 -4.43 12.22 20.21
N LEU A 214 -3.46 13.07 20.53
CA LEU A 214 -2.52 13.65 19.58
C LEU A 214 -1.67 12.57 18.90
N GLN A 215 -1.18 11.60 19.67
CA GLN A 215 -0.41 10.47 19.14
C GLN A 215 -1.24 9.60 18.20
N GLN A 216 -2.51 9.35 18.55
CA GLN A 216 -3.44 8.60 17.70
C GLN A 216 -3.73 9.32 16.38
N GLN A 217 -4.00 10.64 16.42
CA GLN A 217 -4.24 11.44 15.20
C GLN A 217 -3.00 11.54 14.32
N SER A 218 -1.83 11.75 14.90
CA SER A 218 -0.55 11.79 14.19
C SER A 218 -0.25 10.46 13.48
N SER A 219 -0.52 9.35 14.16
CA SER A 219 -0.34 8.02 13.59
C SER A 219 -1.33 7.79 12.44
N LEU A 220 -2.62 8.12 12.61
CA LEU A 220 -3.62 8.00 11.56
C LEU A 220 -3.23 8.76 10.30
N LEU A 221 -2.83 10.03 10.45
CA LEU A 221 -2.40 10.86 9.32
C LEU A 221 -1.20 10.22 8.59
N SER A 222 -0.26 9.65 9.33
CA SER A 222 0.90 8.96 8.77
C SER A 222 0.52 7.76 7.90
N TYR A 223 -0.46 6.95 8.33
CA TYR A 223 -1.00 5.86 7.52
C TYR A 223 -1.74 6.36 6.29
N VAL A 224 -2.53 7.43 6.40
CA VAL A 224 -3.22 8.06 5.26
C VAL A 224 -2.23 8.51 4.19
N TYR A 225 -1.13 9.15 4.59
CA TYR A 225 -0.06 9.52 3.65
C TYR A 225 0.60 8.31 3.01
N GLY A 226 0.80 7.22 3.77
CA GLY A 226 1.30 5.97 3.23
C GLY A 226 0.37 5.38 2.15
N PHE A 227 -0.94 5.37 2.39
CA PHE A 227 -1.91 4.90 1.40
C PHE A 227 -1.97 5.79 0.16
N ARG A 228 -1.88 7.12 0.33
CA ARG A 228 -1.80 8.06 -0.80
C ARG A 228 -0.52 7.91 -1.61
N PHE A 229 0.59 7.57 -0.95
CA PHE A 229 1.83 7.23 -1.64
C PHE A 229 1.64 6.00 -2.56
N CYS A 230 0.94 4.97 -2.09
CA CYS A 230 0.58 3.83 -2.95
C CYS A 230 -0.27 4.26 -4.17
N VAL A 231 -1.23 5.16 -3.99
CA VAL A 231 -2.02 5.71 -5.12
C VAL A 231 -1.12 6.40 -6.15
N LEU A 232 -0.17 7.22 -5.71
CA LEU A 232 0.78 7.88 -6.60
C LEU A 232 1.62 6.88 -7.39
N VAL A 233 2.14 5.84 -6.74
CA VAL A 233 2.91 4.80 -7.42
C VAL A 233 2.02 4.04 -8.43
N CYS A 234 0.75 3.79 -8.12
CA CYS A 234 -0.20 3.21 -9.09
C CYS A 234 -0.44 4.09 -10.31
N LEU A 235 -0.52 5.41 -10.14
CA LEU A 235 -0.65 6.35 -11.26
C LEU A 235 0.60 6.31 -12.15
N VAL A 236 1.80 6.24 -11.55
CA VAL A 236 3.06 6.07 -12.28
C VAL A 236 3.07 4.73 -13.04
N CYS A 237 2.65 3.65 -12.41
CA CYS A 237 2.50 2.35 -13.08
C CYS A 237 1.52 2.41 -14.26
N ALA A 238 0.38 3.08 -14.10
CA ALA A 238 -0.60 3.24 -15.17
C ALA A 238 -0.01 4.04 -16.33
N ALA A 239 0.69 5.14 -16.05
CA ALA A 239 1.39 5.94 -17.05
C ALA A 239 2.45 5.13 -17.81
N LEU A 240 3.27 4.36 -17.09
CA LEU A 240 4.29 3.49 -17.68
C LEU A 240 3.70 2.35 -18.53
N ALA A 241 2.50 1.86 -18.20
CA ALA A 241 1.82 0.85 -19.00
C ALA A 241 1.49 1.35 -20.42
N PHE A 242 1.30 2.67 -20.62
CA PHE A 242 1.11 3.26 -21.95
C PHE A 242 2.38 3.24 -22.80
N LEU A 243 3.57 3.16 -22.19
CA LEU A 243 4.85 3.13 -22.91
C LEU A 243 5.17 1.76 -23.53
N PHE A 244 4.45 0.69 -23.14
CA PHE A 244 4.63 -0.63 -23.77
C PHE A 244 4.31 -0.57 -25.26
N LYS A 245 5.23 -1.09 -26.10
CA LYS A 245 4.94 -1.31 -27.52
C LYS A 245 3.94 -2.47 -27.67
N LYS A 246 2.98 -2.32 -28.58
CA LYS A 246 1.98 -3.35 -28.88
C LYS A 246 2.71 -4.65 -29.28
N ILE A 247 2.43 -5.73 -28.56
CA ILE A 247 2.91 -7.06 -28.91
C ILE A 247 1.93 -7.59 -29.94
N ASN A 248 2.36 -7.71 -31.20
CA ASN A 248 1.61 -8.46 -32.19
C ASN A 248 1.72 -9.93 -31.79
N LYS A 249 0.60 -10.56 -31.40
CA LYS A 249 0.58 -12.01 -31.17
C LYS A 249 1.02 -12.69 -32.48
N PRO A 250 1.95 -13.66 -32.45
CA PRO A 250 2.18 -14.49 -33.61
C PRO A 250 0.89 -15.26 -33.89
N THR A 251 0.28 -14.99 -35.04
CA THR A 251 -0.77 -15.82 -35.64
C THR A 251 -0.11 -17.12 -36.12
N GLY A 252 0.09 -18.06 -35.20
CA GLY A 252 0.56 -19.41 -35.49
C GLY A 252 -0.19 -20.40 -34.59
N PRO A 253 -0.62 -21.56 -35.12
CA PRO A 253 -1.45 -22.49 -34.37
C PRO A 253 -0.72 -22.96 -33.12
N VAL A 254 -1.42 -22.90 -31.98
CA VAL A 254 -0.98 -23.46 -30.72
C VAL A 254 -0.89 -24.98 -30.93
N ALA A 255 0.32 -25.49 -31.13
CA ALA A 255 0.56 -26.92 -31.13
C ALA A 255 0.27 -27.43 -29.71
N ALA A 256 -0.83 -28.17 -29.58
CA ALA A 256 -1.12 -28.94 -28.38
C ALA A 256 -0.09 -30.07 -28.28
N HIS A 257 0.67 -30.07 -27.19
CA HIS A 257 1.41 -31.23 -26.70
C HIS A 257 1.20 -31.31 -25.19
#